data_AF-A0A7C4W9P1-F1
#
_entry.id   AF-A0A7C4W9P1-F1
#
_cell.length_a   1.000
_cell.length_b   1.000
_cell.length_c   1.000
_cell.angle_alpha   90.00
_cell.angle_beta   90.00
_cell.angle_gamma   90.00
#
_symmetry.space_group_name_H-M   'P 1'
#
loop_
_entity.id
_entity.type
_entity.pdbx_description
1 polymer ?
#
loop_
_entity_poly.entity_id
_entity_poly.type
_entity_poly.pdbx_seq_one_letter_code
_entity_poly.pdbx_strand_id
1 'polypeptide(L)'
;SSLEPKGEATRKLRDYFWEHIREQIPRVHLNGHPNRRLPNTLHVSFESVSAESLLIQLDLLGIAASAGSACTSGAIEVSHVLTAMGVPRFIAQGGVRFSLGWETTREEVDETVAILAESVNRLRSFSHFPEKATEVHGP
;
A
#
# COMPACT_ATOMS: atom_id res chain seq x y z
N SER A 1 -1.71 30.66 -20.07
CA SER A 1 -1.14 29.93 -18.93
C SER A 1 -1.93 28.64 -18.80
N SER A 2 -1.34 27.50 -19.20
CA SER A 2 -2.07 26.24 -19.36
C SER A 2 -2.34 25.63 -17.99
N LEU A 3 -3.56 25.76 -17.48
CA LEU A 3 -4.02 25.02 -16.31
C LEU A 3 -4.00 23.52 -16.67
N GLU A 4 -3.01 22.80 -16.16
CA GLU A 4 -3.06 21.35 -16.18
C GLU A 4 -4.32 20.91 -15.43
N PRO A 5 -5.17 20.03 -16.00
CA PRO A 5 -6.35 19.55 -15.30
C PRO A 5 -5.94 18.95 -13.95
N LYS A 6 -6.60 19.33 -12.85
CA LYS A 6 -6.23 18.88 -11.49
C LYS A 6 -6.05 17.35 -11.39
N GLY A 7 -6.86 16.58 -12.14
CA GLY A 7 -6.75 15.12 -12.20
C GLY A 7 -5.47 14.60 -12.86
N GLU A 8 -4.87 15.33 -13.79
CA GLU A 8 -3.60 14.94 -14.43
C GLU A 8 -2.41 15.20 -13.50
N ALA A 9 -2.39 16.35 -12.82
CA ALA A 9 -1.38 16.65 -11.80
C ALA A 9 -1.42 15.62 -10.66
N THR A 10 -2.61 15.30 -10.12
CA THR A 10 -2.73 14.27 -9.08
C THR A 10 -2.34 12.88 -9.59
N ARG A 11 -2.65 12.53 -10.86
CA ARG A 11 -2.20 11.28 -11.49
C ARG A 11 -0.68 11.18 -11.50
N LYS A 12 0.01 12.23 -11.97
CA LYS A 12 1.47 12.27 -12.02
C LYS A 12 2.10 12.12 -10.64
N LEU A 13 1.54 12.80 -9.64
CA LEU A 13 2.02 12.70 -8.26
C LEU A 13 1.79 11.30 -7.67
N ARG A 14 0.64 10.70 -7.95
CA ARG A 14 0.31 9.33 -7.54
C ARG A 14 1.21 8.30 -8.21
N ASP A 15 1.53 8.48 -9.48
CA ASP A 15 2.44 7.60 -10.21
C ASP A 15 3.88 7.77 -9.69
N TYR A 16 4.33 9.01 -9.45
CA TYR A 16 5.58 9.32 -8.77
C TYR A 16 5.69 8.61 -7.41
N PHE A 17 4.65 8.69 -6.58
CA PHE A 17 4.60 8.03 -5.28
C PHE A 17 4.75 6.52 -5.41
N TRP A 18 4.07 5.89 -6.37
CA TRP A 18 4.21 4.46 -6.63
C TRP A 18 5.65 4.09 -7.05
N GLU A 19 6.29 4.88 -7.92
CA GLU A 19 7.66 4.60 -8.34
C GLU A 19 8.64 4.65 -7.18
N HIS A 20 8.49 5.64 -6.30
CA HIS A 20 9.38 5.79 -5.15
C HIS A 20 9.16 4.68 -4.11
N ILE A 21 7.90 4.26 -3.89
CA ILE A 21 7.61 3.09 -3.04
C ILE A 21 8.32 1.84 -3.58
N ARG A 22 8.17 1.51 -4.87
CA ARG A 22 8.74 0.26 -5.41
C ARG A 22 10.27 0.26 -5.50
N GLU A 23 10.88 1.44 -5.63
CA GLU A 23 12.34 1.60 -5.66
C GLU A 23 12.95 1.43 -4.27
N GLN A 24 12.28 1.94 -3.21
CA GLN A 24 12.83 1.94 -1.86
C GLN A 24 12.39 0.75 -1.00
N ILE A 25 11.26 0.13 -1.32
CA ILE A 25 10.64 -0.91 -0.49
C ILE A 25 10.53 -2.21 -1.31
N PRO A 26 11.35 -3.24 -1.01
CA PRO A 26 11.26 -4.50 -1.73
C PRO A 26 9.97 -5.25 -1.40
N ARG A 27 9.54 -6.16 -2.29
CA ARG A 27 8.36 -7.04 -2.11
C ARG A 27 7.08 -6.25 -1.83
N VAL A 28 6.77 -5.32 -2.73
CA VAL A 28 5.53 -4.53 -2.75
C VAL A 28 4.74 -4.82 -4.02
N HIS A 29 3.42 -4.82 -3.90
CA HIS A 29 2.53 -5.17 -4.99
C HIS A 29 1.51 -4.07 -5.22
N LEU A 30 1.39 -3.61 -6.46
CA LEU A 30 0.32 -2.70 -6.81
C LEU A 30 -1.00 -3.47 -6.90
N ASN A 31 -1.99 -3.03 -6.15
CA ASN A 31 -3.34 -3.60 -6.19
C ASN A 31 -4.21 -2.83 -7.20
N GLY A 32 -4.71 -3.55 -8.21
CA GLY A 32 -5.57 -3.01 -9.26
C GLY A 32 -4.85 -2.84 -10.59
N HIS A 33 -5.52 -2.22 -11.56
CA HIS A 33 -4.96 -2.07 -12.91
C HIS A 33 -3.81 -1.05 -12.91
N PRO A 34 -2.68 -1.31 -13.59
CA PRO A 34 -1.52 -0.40 -13.61
C PRO A 34 -1.87 1.00 -14.12
N ASN A 35 -2.59 1.06 -15.26
CA ASN A 35 -2.90 2.33 -15.95
C ASN A 35 -4.37 2.80 -15.85
N ARG A 36 -5.31 1.93 -15.47
CA ARG A 36 -6.76 2.21 -15.47
C ARG A 36 -7.29 2.26 -14.04
N ARG A 37 -6.89 3.31 -13.33
CA ARG A 37 -7.22 3.55 -11.91
C ARG A 37 -7.48 5.04 -11.68
N LEU A 38 -8.30 5.36 -10.66
CA LEU A 38 -8.63 6.74 -10.29
C LEU A 38 -7.34 7.55 -10.06
N PRO A 39 -7.24 8.80 -10.57
CA PRO A 39 -5.99 9.56 -10.58
C PRO A 39 -5.34 9.74 -9.20
N ASN A 40 -6.15 9.74 -8.14
CA ASN A 40 -5.72 10.02 -6.77
C ASN A 40 -5.55 8.78 -5.89
N THR A 41 -5.87 7.58 -6.37
CA THR A 41 -5.84 6.38 -5.53
C THR A 41 -4.60 5.54 -5.83
N LEU A 42 -3.88 5.17 -4.77
CA LEU A 42 -2.78 4.21 -4.78
C LEU A 42 -3.07 3.13 -3.73
N HIS A 43 -3.22 1.89 -4.17
CA HIS A 43 -3.44 0.74 -3.28
C HIS A 43 -2.27 -0.21 -3.42
N VAL A 44 -1.52 -0.43 -2.35
CA VAL A 44 -0.27 -1.20 -2.35
C VAL A 44 -0.31 -2.24 -1.25
N SER A 45 0.12 -3.45 -1.57
CA SER A 45 0.33 -4.53 -0.62
C SER A 45 1.81 -4.65 -0.26
N PHE A 46 2.12 -4.66 1.03
CA PHE A 46 3.48 -4.84 1.56
C PHE A 46 3.64 -6.28 2.09
N GLU A 47 4.45 -7.11 1.45
CA GLU A 47 4.64 -8.49 1.90
C GLU A 47 5.26 -8.56 3.30
N SER A 48 4.86 -9.59 4.06
CA SER A 48 5.31 -9.87 5.44
C SER A 48 5.00 -8.74 6.42
N VAL A 49 4.02 -7.89 6.12
CA VAL A 49 3.55 -6.80 6.98
C VAL A 49 2.03 -6.88 7.07
N SER A 50 1.49 -6.75 8.29
CA SER A 50 0.05 -6.56 8.49
C SER A 50 -0.33 -5.11 8.20
N ALA A 51 -1.40 -4.90 7.42
CA ALA A 51 -1.92 -3.56 7.16
C ALA A 51 -2.25 -2.81 8.46
N GLU A 52 -2.81 -3.50 9.46
CA GLU A 52 -3.14 -2.89 10.76
C GLU A 52 -1.90 -2.34 11.47
N SER A 53 -0.85 -3.15 11.60
CA SER A 53 0.38 -2.73 12.27
C SER A 53 1.07 -1.58 11.53
N LEU A 54 1.03 -1.59 10.20
CA LEU A 54 1.57 -0.50 9.39
C LEU A 54 0.75 0.77 9.56
N LEU A 55 -0.58 0.70 9.53
CA LEU A 55 -1.45 1.86 9.72
C LEU A 55 -1.28 2.50 11.10
N ILE A 56 -1.13 1.69 12.16
CA ILE A 56 -0.84 2.20 13.51
C ILE A 56 0.50 2.95 13.51
N GLN A 57 1.55 2.40 12.89
CA GLN A 57 2.85 3.09 12.80
C GLN A 57 2.77 4.39 12.00
N LEU A 58 2.05 4.38 10.88
CA LEU A 58 1.87 5.57 10.04
C LEU A 58 1.10 6.67 10.78
N ASP A 59 0.04 6.32 11.50
CA ASP A 59 -0.75 7.27 12.31
C ASP A 59 0.10 7.93 13.40
N LEU A 60 0.92 7.14 14.12
CA LEU A 60 1.87 7.65 15.11
C LEU A 60 2.92 8.61 14.53
N LEU A 61 3.21 8.48 13.24
CA LEU A 61 4.16 9.32 12.49
C LEU A 61 3.46 10.41 11.66
N GLY A 62 2.15 10.62 11.86
CA GLY A 62 1.40 11.71 11.25
C GLY A 62 0.90 11.44 9.81
N ILE A 63 0.98 10.21 9.32
CA ILE A 63 0.54 9.83 7.97
C ILE A 63 -0.83 9.16 8.03
N ALA A 64 -1.83 9.81 7.42
CA ALA A 64 -3.16 9.24 7.26
C ALA A 64 -3.23 8.28 6.06
N ALA A 65 -3.59 7.03 6.31
CA ALA A 65 -3.88 6.03 5.28
C ALA A 65 -5.02 5.10 5.72
N SER A 66 -5.47 4.22 4.83
CA SER A 66 -6.55 3.26 5.13
C SER A 66 -6.15 1.84 4.77
N ALA A 67 -6.68 0.85 5.49
CA ALA A 67 -6.61 -0.54 5.03
C ALA A 67 -7.44 -0.69 3.75
N GLY A 68 -7.15 -1.73 2.96
CA GLY A 68 -8.10 -2.25 1.97
C GLY A 68 -9.47 -2.57 2.61
N SER A 69 -10.44 -3.04 1.83
CA SER A 69 -11.86 -3.20 2.23
C SER A 69 -12.16 -4.06 3.49
N ALA A 70 -11.16 -4.60 4.18
CA ALA A 70 -11.30 -5.29 5.45
C ALA A 70 -11.34 -4.28 6.61
N CYS A 71 -12.46 -3.59 6.77
CA CYS A 71 -12.74 -2.87 8.01
C CYS A 71 -13.43 -3.83 9.00
N THR A 72 -12.73 -4.14 10.11
CA THR A 72 -13.27 -4.43 11.45
C THR A 72 -14.26 -5.59 11.65
N SER A 73 -13.79 -6.70 12.25
CA SER A 73 -14.58 -7.60 13.13
C SER A 73 -13.71 -8.59 13.95
N GLY A 74 -12.59 -8.15 14.54
CA GLY A 74 -11.79 -9.00 15.45
C GLY A 74 -11.12 -10.23 14.84
N ALA A 75 -11.31 -10.49 13.55
CA ALA A 75 -10.63 -11.53 12.78
C ALA A 75 -9.59 -10.90 11.85
N ILE A 76 -8.47 -11.60 11.63
CA ILE A 76 -7.47 -11.31 10.59
C ILE A 76 -8.09 -11.64 9.22
N GLU A 77 -9.12 -10.89 8.85
CA GLU A 77 -9.87 -11.00 7.61
C GLU A 77 -9.12 -10.25 6.52
N VAL A 78 -8.89 -10.93 5.40
CA VAL A 78 -8.24 -10.37 4.23
C VAL A 78 -9.29 -9.66 3.38
N SER A 79 -8.92 -8.52 2.77
CA SER A 79 -9.83 -7.75 1.89
C SER A 79 -10.55 -8.67 0.91
N HIS A 80 -11.88 -8.76 1.02
CA HIS A 80 -12.70 -9.58 0.10
C HIS A 80 -12.52 -9.15 -1.36
N VAL A 81 -12.22 -7.87 -1.62
CA VAL A 81 -11.90 -7.36 -2.96
C VAL A 81 -10.58 -7.94 -3.48
N LEU A 82 -9.51 -7.92 -2.67
CA LEU A 82 -8.23 -8.52 -3.07
C LEU A 82 -8.34 -10.04 -3.25
N THR A 83 -9.11 -10.71 -2.39
CA THR A 83 -9.42 -12.13 -2.55
C THR A 83 -10.18 -12.41 -3.85
N ALA A 84 -11.20 -11.62 -4.18
CA ALA A 84 -11.95 -11.75 -5.44
C ALA A 84 -11.10 -11.44 -6.68
N MET A 85 -10.09 -10.59 -6.55
CA MET A 85 -9.08 -10.34 -7.59
C MET A 85 -8.05 -11.47 -7.72
N GLY A 86 -8.09 -12.49 -6.86
CA GLY A 86 -7.12 -13.59 -6.87
C GLY A 86 -5.76 -13.24 -6.25
N VAL A 87 -5.66 -12.15 -5.49
CA VAL A 87 -4.42 -11.78 -4.81
C VAL A 87 -4.15 -12.79 -3.68
N PRO A 88 -2.97 -13.42 -3.63
CA PRO A 88 -2.63 -14.37 -2.58
C PRO A 88 -2.81 -13.79 -1.17
N ARG A 89 -3.34 -14.59 -0.25
CA ARG A 89 -3.67 -14.16 1.12
C ARG A 89 -2.48 -13.47 1.83
N PHE A 90 -1.27 -14.00 1.67
CA PHE A 90 -0.06 -13.47 2.30
C PHE A 90 0.38 -12.09 1.75
N ILE A 91 -0.07 -11.72 0.55
CA ILE A 91 0.12 -10.40 -0.05
C ILE A 91 -1.02 -9.46 0.37
N ALA A 92 -2.25 -9.96 0.31
CA ALA A 92 -3.45 -9.16 0.56
C ALA A 92 -3.58 -8.68 2.02
N GLN A 93 -2.94 -9.35 2.98
CA GLN A 93 -2.88 -8.93 4.39
C GLN A 93 -2.17 -7.58 4.61
N GLY A 94 -1.23 -7.22 3.73
CA GLY A 94 -0.47 -5.97 3.80
C GLY A 94 -1.06 -4.84 2.97
N GLY A 95 -2.33 -4.94 2.55
CA GLY A 95 -2.97 -3.98 1.64
C GLY A 95 -3.31 -2.64 2.30
N VAL A 96 -2.61 -1.58 1.90
CA VAL A 96 -2.80 -0.19 2.35
C VAL A 96 -3.14 0.72 1.17
N ARG A 97 -4.18 1.54 1.34
CA ARG A 97 -4.66 2.51 0.36
C ARG A 97 -4.35 3.93 0.81
N PHE A 98 -3.67 4.66 -0.08
CA PHE A 98 -3.43 6.09 -0.04
C PHE A 98 -4.35 6.81 -1.02
N SER A 99 -4.93 7.91 -0.56
CA SER A 99 -5.80 8.78 -1.36
C SER A 99 -5.20 10.18 -1.35
N LEU A 100 -4.67 10.63 -2.49
CA LEU A 100 -3.98 11.91 -2.60
C LEU A 100 -5.00 13.04 -2.76
N GLY A 101 -4.80 14.10 -2.00
CA GLY A 101 -5.52 15.36 -2.15
C GLY A 101 -5.00 16.15 -3.35
N TRP A 102 -5.75 17.18 -3.72
CA TRP A 102 -5.35 18.19 -4.71
C TRP A 102 -4.28 19.14 -4.15
N GLU A 103 -4.15 19.20 -2.83
CA GLU A 103 -3.13 19.95 -2.09
C GLU A 103 -1.90 19.11 -1.71
N THR A 104 -1.93 17.79 -1.94
CA THR A 104 -0.78 16.93 -1.65
C THR A 104 0.42 17.35 -2.48
N THR A 105 1.55 17.52 -1.80
CA THR A 105 2.81 17.99 -2.37
C THR A 105 3.77 16.84 -2.66
N ARG A 106 4.80 17.11 -3.44
CA ARG A 106 5.86 16.11 -3.72
C ARG A 106 6.69 15.85 -2.46
N GLU A 107 6.91 16.88 -1.66
CA GLU A 107 7.66 16.85 -0.42
C GLU A 107 6.97 15.95 0.61
N GLU A 108 5.64 16.07 0.78
CA GLU A 108 4.86 15.16 1.63
C GLU A 108 4.92 13.71 1.13
N VAL A 109 4.95 13.50 -0.19
CA VAL A 109 5.14 12.16 -0.78
C VAL A 109 6.52 11.60 -0.46
N ASP A 110 7.58 12.39 -0.61
CA ASP A 110 8.95 11.97 -0.33
C ASP A 110 9.13 11.62 1.15
N GLU A 111 8.59 12.44 2.06
CA GLU A 111 8.55 12.18 3.50
C GLU A 111 7.75 10.91 3.83
N THR A 112 6.58 10.75 3.21
CA THR A 112 5.74 9.56 3.37
C THR A 112 6.47 8.30 2.92
N VAL A 113 7.20 8.33 1.82
CA VAL A 113 7.99 7.17 1.33
C VAL A 113 9.11 6.83 2.31
N ALA A 114 9.83 7.82 2.83
CA ALA A 114 10.90 7.59 3.79
C ALA A 114 10.37 6.93 5.07
N ILE A 115 9.27 7.45 5.62
CA ILE A 115 8.61 6.89 6.80
C ILE A 115 8.07 5.48 6.51
N LEU A 116 7.46 5.26 5.34
CA LEU A 116 6.97 3.94 4.92
C LEU A 116 8.11 2.92 4.87
N ALA A 117 9.24 3.28 4.28
CA ALA A 117 10.39 2.40 4.14
C ALA A 117 10.94 1.99 5.51
N GLU A 118 11.10 2.94 6.44
CA GLU A 118 11.52 2.64 7.80
C GLU A 118 10.51 1.75 8.53
N SER A 119 9.22 2.10 8.46
CA SER A 119 8.14 1.38 9.14
C SER A 119 8.02 -0.06 8.63
N VAL A 120 8.09 -0.27 7.32
CA VAL A 120 8.04 -1.61 6.70
C VAL A 120 9.26 -2.42 7.10
N ASN A 121 10.47 -1.85 7.08
CA ASN A 121 11.69 -2.56 7.48
C ASN A 121 11.65 -2.94 8.96
N ARG A 122 11.18 -2.03 9.82
CA ARG A 122 10.99 -2.28 11.25
C ARG A 122 9.97 -3.40 11.50
N LEU A 123 8.81 -3.36 10.85
CA LEU A 123 7.79 -4.40 11.03
C LEU A 123 8.27 -5.76 10.51
N ARG A 124 9.05 -5.78 9.42
CA ARG A 124 9.66 -7.01 8.88
C ARG A 124 10.73 -7.59 9.80
N SER A 125 11.44 -6.80 10.60
CA SER A 125 12.46 -7.32 11.53
C SER A 125 11.88 -8.05 12.74
N PHE A 126 10.66 -7.70 13.15
CA PHE A 126 9.93 -8.41 14.21
C PHE A 126 9.13 -9.62 13.71
N SER A 127 8.92 -9.68 12.41
CA SER A 127 8.07 -10.68 11.76
C SER A 127 8.82 -11.99 11.52
N HIS A 128 8.42 -13.05 12.22
CA HIS A 128 8.84 -14.44 11.91
C HIS A 128 7.97 -15.06 10.78
N PHE A 129 7.50 -14.27 9.80
CA PHE A 129 6.69 -14.81 8.71
C PHE A 129 7.55 -15.75 7.84
N PRO A 130 7.17 -17.03 7.67
CA PRO A 130 7.97 -17.98 6.90
C PRO A 130 8.10 -17.52 5.45
N GLU A 131 9.32 -17.63 4.89
CA GLU A 131 9.69 -17.06 3.59
C GLU A 131 8.90 -17.59 2.38
N LYS A 132 8.11 -18.67 2.51
CA LYS A 132 7.28 -19.21 1.42
C LYS A 132 6.05 -19.91 1.98
N ALA A 133 4.89 -19.66 1.37
CA ALA A 133 3.83 -20.65 1.35
C ALA A 133 4.38 -21.82 0.52
N THR A 134 4.76 -22.91 1.20
CA THR A 134 5.02 -24.20 0.54
C THR A 134 3.85 -24.53 -0.36
N GLU A 135 4.15 -24.88 -1.60
CA GLU A 135 3.22 -25.48 -2.56
C GLU A 135 2.33 -26.49 -1.82
N VAL A 136 1.04 -26.19 -1.73
CA VAL A 136 0.04 -27.23 -1.50
C VAL A 136 -0.13 -27.96 -2.82
N HIS A 137 0.74 -28.94 -3.04
CA HIS A 137 0.46 -30.04 -3.95
C HIS A 137 -0.73 -30.79 -3.33
N GLY A 138 -1.91 -30.64 -3.93
CA GLY A 138 -3.07 -31.45 -3.59
C GLY A 138 -2.90 -32.89 -4.10
N PRO A 139 -3.61 -33.87 -3.51
CA PRO A 139 -3.80 -35.17 -4.14
C PRO A 139 -4.66 -35.07 -5.41
#